data_AF-A0A7Y7NG15-F1
#
_entry.id   AF-A0A7Y7NG15-F1
#
_cell.length_a   1.000
_cell.length_b   1.000
_cell.length_c   1.000
_cell.angle_alpha   90.00
_cell.angle_beta   90.00
_cell.angle_gamma   90.00
#
_symmetry.space_group_name_H-M   'P 1'
#
loop_
_entity.id
_entity.type
_entity.pdbx_description
1 polymer ?
#
loop_
_entity_poly.entity_id
_entity_poly.type
_entity_poly.pdbx_seq_one_letter_code
_entity_poly.pdbx_strand_id
1 'polypeptide(L)'
;MKKVLKNRKNYCIGILFLFITTSSFSQYSSVSDRDFIYNAVCKNILIYRILEYIPEGINKGNYIDFHSSLPDNGDMLILDSINKLDLKYPKENYILYSIIKGGWRYTNYYCEEVVKWVSTRANYYCDTVRSFYVSDDLDTRGNRNSNSSYLIAYNPITKDIKYISGSFFLHQISQDFNLSIDNPDSFIDYIKYKLYFLHIKSIELHERTKRKIVFKLTYFKKDICFVELNKKDFEFLKITTEDGYGIRYNIKDYNIKYRNK
;
A
#
# COMPACT_ATOMS: atom_id res chain seq x y z
N MET A 1 -41.29 -42.46 -20.35
CA MET A 1 -41.32 -41.59 -19.15
C MET A 1 -39.95 -41.25 -18.52
N LYS A 2 -38.95 -42.15 -18.47
CA LYS A 2 -37.65 -41.87 -17.81
C LYS A 2 -36.81 -40.72 -18.42
N LYS A 3 -36.95 -40.41 -19.72
CA LYS A 3 -36.23 -39.31 -20.39
C LYS A 3 -36.69 -37.90 -19.96
N VAL A 4 -37.98 -37.73 -19.62
CA VAL A 4 -38.54 -36.42 -19.23
C VAL A 4 -38.09 -36.01 -17.81
N LEU A 5 -37.91 -36.98 -16.92
CA LEU A 5 -37.40 -36.76 -15.56
C LEU A 5 -35.92 -36.36 -15.51
N LYS A 6 -35.10 -36.79 -16.49
CA LYS A 6 -33.68 -36.43 -16.57
C LYS A 6 -33.48 -34.96 -16.94
N ASN A 7 -34.32 -34.40 -17.82
CA ASN A 7 -34.24 -32.98 -18.17
C ASN A 7 -34.64 -32.07 -17.00
N ARG A 8 -35.64 -32.43 -16.18
CA ARG A 8 -36.07 -31.60 -15.03
C ARG A 8 -34.99 -31.45 -13.95
N LYS A 9 -34.15 -32.47 -13.72
CA LYS A 9 -33.03 -32.38 -12.76
C LYS A 9 -31.98 -31.35 -13.18
N ASN A 10 -31.71 -31.21 -14.48
CA ASN A 10 -30.72 -30.26 -14.98
C ASN A 10 -31.20 -28.80 -14.86
N TYR A 11 -32.51 -28.55 -15.03
CA TYR A 11 -33.09 -27.21 -14.81
C TYR A 11 -33.04 -26.77 -13.34
N CYS A 12 -33.31 -27.68 -12.40
CA CYS A 12 -33.22 -27.36 -10.97
C CYS A 12 -31.78 -27.02 -10.53
N ILE A 13 -30.77 -27.69 -11.09
CA ILE A 13 -29.36 -27.39 -10.81
C ILE A 13 -28.97 -26.01 -11.37
N GLY A 14 -29.42 -25.67 -12.59
CA GLY A 14 -29.18 -24.34 -13.18
C GLY A 14 -29.81 -23.21 -12.39
N ILE A 15 -31.03 -23.39 -11.88
CA ILE A 15 -31.72 -22.40 -11.04
C ILE A 15 -31.01 -22.25 -9.69
N LEU A 16 -30.54 -23.34 -9.08
CA LEU A 16 -29.78 -23.28 -7.82
C LEU A 16 -28.48 -22.49 -7.98
N PHE A 17 -27.76 -22.66 -9.10
CA PHE A 17 -26.56 -21.89 -9.43
C PHE A 17 -26.85 -20.39 -9.63
N LEU A 18 -27.99 -20.04 -10.21
CA LEU A 18 -28.44 -18.64 -10.36
C LEU A 18 -28.76 -17.98 -9.01
N PHE A 19 -29.32 -18.72 -8.06
CA PHE A 19 -29.58 -18.18 -6.70
C PHE A 19 -28.30 -18.05 -5.88
N ILE A 20 -27.34 -18.97 -6.01
CA ILE A 20 -26.05 -18.90 -5.31
C ILE A 20 -25.21 -17.71 -5.82
N THR A 21 -25.18 -17.45 -7.13
CA THR A 21 -24.40 -16.31 -7.65
C THR A 21 -25.04 -14.97 -7.29
N THR A 22 -26.37 -14.83 -7.36
CA THR A 22 -27.07 -13.58 -7.02
C THR A 22 -26.99 -13.24 -5.53
N SER A 23 -26.99 -14.25 -4.65
CA SER A 23 -26.82 -14.03 -3.19
C SER A 23 -25.41 -13.59 -2.81
N SER A 24 -24.36 -14.08 -3.48
CA SER A 24 -22.99 -13.61 -3.26
C SER A 24 -22.80 -12.14 -3.67
N PHE A 25 -23.44 -11.70 -4.76
CA PHE A 25 -23.40 -10.28 -5.16
C PHE A 25 -24.14 -9.35 -4.17
N SER A 26 -25.24 -9.81 -3.57
CA SER A 26 -26.01 -9.01 -2.60
C SER A 26 -25.28 -8.81 -1.27
N GLN A 27 -24.45 -9.77 -0.84
CA GLN A 27 -23.65 -9.62 0.37
C GLN A 27 -22.52 -8.61 0.17
N TYR A 28 -21.92 -8.57 -1.03
CA TYR A 28 -20.87 -7.62 -1.37
C TYR A 28 -21.35 -6.15 -1.34
N SER A 29 -22.61 -5.89 -1.73
CA SER A 29 -23.21 -4.55 -1.64
C SER A 29 -23.50 -4.07 -0.20
N SER A 30 -23.43 -4.96 0.80
CA SER A 30 -23.72 -4.61 2.20
C SER A 30 -22.48 -4.23 3.02
N VAL A 31 -21.28 -4.45 2.48
CA VAL A 31 -20.02 -4.09 3.15
C VAL A 31 -19.86 -2.58 3.10
N SER A 32 -19.68 -1.96 4.28
CA SER A 32 -19.44 -0.51 4.34
C SER A 32 -18.14 -0.15 3.63
N ASP A 33 -18.06 1.03 3.03
CA ASP A 33 -16.82 1.52 2.40
C ASP A 33 -15.63 1.47 3.37
N ARG A 34 -15.90 1.76 4.64
CA ARG A 34 -14.90 1.71 5.71
C ARG A 34 -14.36 0.29 5.89
N ASP A 35 -15.22 -0.72 5.98
CA ASP A 35 -14.80 -2.11 6.17
C ASP A 35 -14.06 -2.64 4.94
N PHE A 36 -14.50 -2.24 3.75
CA PHE A 36 -13.80 -2.57 2.51
C PHE A 36 -12.38 -1.98 2.50
N ILE A 37 -12.25 -0.67 2.77
CA ILE A 37 -10.95 0.01 2.84
C ILE A 37 -10.07 -0.65 3.90
N TYR A 38 -10.60 -0.87 5.10
CA TYR A 38 -9.90 -1.49 6.21
C TYR A 38 -9.32 -2.86 5.81
N ASN A 39 -10.14 -3.74 5.25
CA ASN A 39 -9.73 -5.07 4.81
C ASN A 39 -8.63 -5.03 3.75
N ALA A 40 -8.84 -4.25 2.69
CA ALA A 40 -7.90 -4.16 1.58
C ALA A 40 -6.55 -3.58 2.02
N VAL A 41 -6.54 -2.63 2.96
CA VAL A 41 -5.31 -2.05 3.52
C VAL A 41 -4.56 -3.04 4.39
N CYS A 42 -5.26 -3.68 5.32
CA CYS A 42 -4.65 -4.67 6.21
C CYS A 42 -4.00 -5.81 5.41
N LYS A 43 -4.69 -6.32 4.38
CA LYS A 43 -4.12 -7.32 3.46
C LYS A 43 -2.88 -6.81 2.74
N ASN A 44 -2.95 -5.61 2.17
CA ASN A 44 -1.81 -5.01 1.48
C ASN A 44 -0.56 -4.89 2.34
N ILE A 45 -0.73 -4.35 3.54
CA ILE A 45 0.36 -4.16 4.49
C ILE A 45 0.95 -5.52 4.91
N LEU A 46 0.10 -6.52 5.18
CA LEU A 46 0.56 -7.86 5.52
C LEU A 46 1.36 -8.51 4.38
N ILE A 47 0.86 -8.46 3.15
CA ILE A 47 1.56 -8.99 1.97
C ILE A 47 2.92 -8.31 1.83
N TYR A 48 2.97 -6.99 1.89
CA TYR A 48 4.22 -6.25 1.78
C TYR A 48 5.23 -6.71 2.83
N ARG A 49 4.82 -6.86 4.09
CA ARG A 49 5.70 -7.36 5.16
C ARG A 49 6.21 -8.76 4.86
N ILE A 50 5.34 -9.67 4.44
CA ILE A 50 5.75 -11.04 4.06
C ILE A 50 6.80 -10.97 2.93
N LEU A 51 6.55 -10.17 1.90
CA LEU A 51 7.44 -10.02 0.75
C LEU A 51 8.80 -9.42 1.13
N GLU A 52 8.85 -8.49 2.09
CA GLU A 52 10.09 -7.90 2.61
C GLU A 52 11.02 -8.94 3.23
N TYR A 53 10.47 -9.97 3.88
CA TYR A 53 11.26 -11.07 4.44
C TYR A 53 11.69 -12.12 3.42
N ILE A 54 11.21 -12.07 2.17
CA ILE A 54 11.66 -13.01 1.13
C ILE A 54 12.99 -12.51 0.54
N PRO A 55 14.09 -13.30 0.66
CA PRO A 55 15.40 -12.97 0.10
C PRO A 55 15.36 -12.60 -1.38
N GLU A 56 16.30 -11.75 -1.79
CA GLU A 56 16.50 -11.44 -3.22
C GLU A 56 16.86 -12.73 -4.00
N GLY A 57 16.27 -12.88 -5.19
CA GLY A 57 16.49 -14.06 -6.06
C GLY A 57 15.48 -15.20 -5.87
N ILE A 58 14.66 -15.18 -4.80
CA ILE A 58 13.54 -16.12 -4.66
C ILE A 58 12.32 -15.56 -5.41
N ASN A 59 11.64 -16.44 -6.16
CA ASN A 59 10.39 -16.08 -6.83
C ASN A 59 9.35 -15.71 -5.77
N LYS A 60 9.00 -14.42 -5.70
CA LYS A 60 8.04 -13.86 -4.76
C LYS A 60 6.57 -14.19 -5.10
N GLY A 61 6.32 -15.00 -6.14
CA GLY A 61 4.99 -15.30 -6.63
C GLY A 61 4.29 -14.08 -7.24
N ASN A 62 3.02 -14.24 -7.60
CA ASN A 62 2.18 -13.14 -8.04
C ASN A 62 1.43 -12.53 -6.85
N TYR A 63 1.51 -11.21 -6.69
CA TYR A 63 0.77 -10.46 -5.69
C TYR A 63 -0.72 -10.80 -5.65
N ILE A 64 -1.34 -10.99 -6.83
CA ILE A 64 -2.76 -11.35 -6.95
C ILE A 64 -3.05 -12.68 -6.26
N ASP A 65 -2.15 -13.65 -6.38
CA ASP A 65 -2.31 -14.98 -5.78
C ASP A 65 -2.24 -14.88 -4.25
N PHE A 66 -1.29 -14.09 -3.71
CA PHE A 66 -1.23 -13.81 -2.27
C PHE A 66 -2.47 -13.09 -1.77
N HIS A 67 -2.91 -12.03 -2.45
CA HIS A 67 -4.06 -11.24 -2.04
C HIS A 67 -5.35 -12.07 -2.01
N SER A 68 -5.54 -12.95 -2.99
CA SER A 68 -6.70 -13.85 -3.05
C SER A 68 -6.65 -15.00 -2.03
N SER A 69 -5.46 -15.36 -1.54
CA SER A 69 -5.29 -16.44 -0.55
C SER A 69 -5.51 -15.99 0.89
N LEU A 70 -5.50 -14.68 1.16
CA LEU A 70 -5.75 -14.15 2.50
C LEU A 70 -7.27 -14.07 2.77
N PRO A 71 -7.73 -14.53 3.94
CA PRO A 71 -9.16 -14.48 4.29
C PRO A 71 -9.69 -13.04 4.32
N ASP A 72 -10.91 -12.82 3.84
CA ASP A 72 -11.65 -11.58 4.11
C ASP A 72 -12.06 -11.55 5.58
N ASN A 73 -11.85 -10.41 6.27
CA ASN A 73 -12.11 -10.22 7.71
C ASN A 73 -11.28 -11.09 8.67
N GLY A 74 -10.25 -11.80 8.18
CA GLY A 74 -9.32 -12.55 9.03
C GLY A 74 -8.13 -11.69 9.45
N ASP A 75 -7.98 -11.51 10.76
CA ASP A 75 -6.71 -11.23 11.44
C ASP A 75 -6.05 -9.90 11.08
N MET A 76 -6.76 -8.82 11.38
CA MET A 76 -6.52 -7.51 10.80
C MET A 76 -5.56 -6.70 11.66
N LEU A 77 -4.68 -5.94 10.99
CA LEU A 77 -3.87 -4.91 11.63
C LEU A 77 -4.80 -3.91 12.31
N ILE A 78 -4.54 -3.60 13.58
CA ILE A 78 -5.34 -2.61 14.31
C ILE A 78 -5.02 -1.23 13.74
N LEU A 79 -6.01 -0.64 13.06
CA LEU A 79 -5.96 0.74 12.59
C LEU A 79 -6.70 1.61 13.60
N ASP A 80 -6.07 2.69 14.05
CA ASP A 80 -6.65 3.60 15.05
C ASP A 80 -7.80 4.41 14.43
N SER A 81 -7.64 4.84 13.18
CA SER A 81 -8.69 5.57 12.47
C SER A 81 -8.55 5.48 10.95
N ILE A 82 -9.69 5.65 10.28
CA ILE A 82 -9.82 5.82 8.83
C ILE A 82 -10.67 7.07 8.64
N ASN A 83 -10.05 8.17 8.22
CA ASN A 83 -10.68 9.47 8.14
C ASN A 83 -10.72 9.92 6.67
N LYS A 84 -11.91 10.26 6.17
CA LYS A 84 -12.03 10.89 4.84
C LYS A 84 -11.36 12.26 4.87
N LEU A 85 -10.61 12.58 3.82
CA LEU A 85 -9.95 13.87 3.65
C LEU A 85 -10.72 14.75 2.67
N ASP A 86 -10.64 16.07 2.86
CA ASP A 86 -11.13 17.08 1.91
C ASP A 86 -10.08 17.44 0.84
N LEU A 87 -9.28 16.44 0.46
CA LEU A 87 -8.29 16.56 -0.61
C LEU A 87 -8.84 15.85 -1.86
N LYS A 88 -8.57 16.43 -3.03
CA LYS A 88 -9.00 15.87 -4.31
C LYS A 88 -7.87 15.03 -4.93
N TYR A 89 -8.17 13.77 -5.22
CA TYR A 89 -7.29 12.94 -6.03
C TYR A 89 -7.27 13.44 -7.50
N PRO A 90 -6.15 13.35 -8.24
CA PRO A 90 -6.09 13.82 -9.63
C PRO A 90 -7.06 13.14 -10.59
N LYS A 91 -7.36 11.85 -10.35
CA LYS A 91 -8.37 11.10 -11.11
C LYS A 91 -9.76 11.25 -10.49
N GLU A 92 -10.75 11.42 -11.34
CA GLU A 92 -12.16 11.49 -10.95
C GLU A 92 -12.62 10.23 -10.22
N ASN A 93 -13.65 10.38 -9.38
CA ASN A 93 -14.30 9.33 -8.60
C ASN A 93 -13.43 8.70 -7.48
N TYR A 94 -12.17 9.09 -7.33
CA TYR A 94 -11.35 8.67 -6.19
C TYR A 94 -11.47 9.65 -5.03
N ILE A 95 -11.77 9.09 -3.85
CA ILE A 95 -11.85 9.80 -2.58
C ILE A 95 -10.60 9.47 -1.76
N LEU A 96 -10.03 10.48 -1.11
CA LEU A 96 -8.87 10.31 -0.26
C LEU A 96 -9.25 10.00 1.19
N TYR A 97 -8.55 9.04 1.77
CA TYR A 97 -8.64 8.68 3.18
C TYR A 97 -7.26 8.72 3.84
N SER A 98 -7.19 9.22 5.06
CA SER A 98 -6.06 9.10 5.96
C SER A 98 -6.29 7.91 6.88
N ILE A 99 -5.31 7.01 6.96
CA ILE A 99 -5.31 5.87 7.86
C ILE A 99 -4.21 6.06 8.89
N ILE A 100 -4.57 5.96 10.16
CA ILE A 100 -3.62 5.99 11.27
C ILE A 100 -3.43 4.56 11.78
N LYS A 101 -2.19 4.08 11.77
CA LYS A 101 -1.81 2.78 12.34
C LYS A 101 -1.43 2.93 13.81
N GLY A 102 -2.06 2.14 14.68
CA GLY A 102 -1.76 2.06 16.12
C GLY A 102 -0.60 1.13 16.47
N GLY A 103 0.45 1.15 15.65
CA GLY A 103 1.55 0.18 15.71
C GLY A 103 1.27 -1.15 14.99
N TRP A 104 2.17 -2.12 15.16
CA TRP A 104 2.14 -3.43 14.50
C TRP A 104 1.36 -4.47 15.30
N ARG A 105 0.11 -4.17 15.64
CA ARG A 105 -0.74 -5.05 16.44
C ARG A 105 -1.79 -5.69 15.56
N TYR A 106 -1.99 -6.99 15.68
CA TYR A 106 -3.03 -7.71 14.97
C TYR A 106 -4.13 -8.11 15.94
N THR A 107 -5.38 -8.16 15.47
CA THR A 107 -6.49 -8.65 16.30
C THR A 107 -6.36 -10.13 16.62
N ASN A 108 -5.57 -10.88 15.84
CA ASN A 108 -5.32 -12.30 16.05
C ASN A 108 -3.81 -12.61 16.13
N TYR A 109 -3.44 -13.36 17.16
CA TYR A 109 -2.09 -13.84 17.42
C TYR A 109 -1.50 -14.69 16.29
N TYR A 110 -2.31 -15.42 15.51
CA TYR A 110 -1.81 -16.27 14.43
C TYR A 110 -1.06 -15.48 13.34
N CYS A 111 -1.50 -14.26 13.00
CA CYS A 111 -0.79 -13.42 12.04
C CYS A 111 0.58 -12.98 12.55
N GLU A 112 0.70 -12.66 13.84
CA GLU A 112 2.00 -12.34 14.45
C GLU A 112 2.94 -13.55 14.37
N GLU A 113 2.45 -14.75 14.66
CA GLU A 113 3.24 -15.98 14.57
C GLU A 113 3.65 -16.32 13.14
N VAL A 114 2.80 -16.11 12.13
CA VAL A 114 3.18 -16.31 10.73
C VAL A 114 4.30 -15.35 10.32
N VAL A 115 4.16 -14.04 10.61
CA VAL A 115 5.20 -13.05 10.29
C VAL A 115 6.51 -13.39 11.02
N LYS A 116 6.41 -13.74 12.30
CA LYS A 116 7.55 -14.16 13.12
C LYS A 116 8.21 -15.42 12.57
N TRP A 117 7.43 -16.41 12.15
CA TRP A 117 7.93 -17.65 11.58
C TRP A 117 8.64 -17.43 10.24
N VAL A 118 8.06 -16.61 9.35
CA VAL A 118 8.67 -16.23 8.07
C VAL A 118 9.98 -15.49 8.33
N SER A 119 10.00 -14.51 9.24
CA SER A 119 11.22 -13.75 9.58
C SER A 119 12.30 -14.64 10.20
N THR A 120 11.93 -15.59 11.06
CA THR A 120 12.89 -16.52 11.70
C THR A 120 13.51 -17.45 10.67
N ARG A 121 12.72 -17.96 9.72
CA ARG A 121 13.25 -18.78 8.61
C ARG A 121 14.10 -17.97 7.65
N ALA A 122 13.72 -16.73 7.33
CA ALA A 122 14.52 -15.84 6.50
C ALA A 122 15.90 -15.58 7.13
N ASN A 123 15.96 -15.35 8.44
CA ASN A 123 17.21 -15.16 9.18
C ASN A 123 18.10 -16.42 9.17
N TYR A 124 17.52 -17.62 9.16
CA TYR A 124 18.29 -18.87 9.04
C TYR A 124 19.03 -19.02 7.70
N TYR A 125 18.60 -18.31 6.66
CA TYR A 125 19.25 -18.30 5.35
C TYR A 125 20.11 -17.05 5.10
N CYS A 126 20.12 -16.10 6.03
CA CYS A 126 20.70 -14.79 5.78
C CYS A 126 21.34 -14.22 7.06
N ASP A 127 22.59 -14.65 7.34
CA ASP A 127 23.45 -14.12 8.42
C ASP A 127 23.69 -12.59 8.32
N THR A 128 23.30 -11.98 7.19
CA THR A 128 23.41 -10.54 6.90
C THR A 128 22.15 -9.73 7.20
N VAL A 129 21.01 -10.33 7.58
CA VAL A 129 19.81 -9.57 8.01
C VAL A 129 19.94 -9.16 9.48
N ARG A 130 21.09 -8.56 9.83
CA ARG A 130 21.22 -7.79 11.06
C ARG A 130 20.39 -6.51 10.86
N SER A 131 19.28 -6.43 11.59
CA SER A 131 18.46 -5.23 11.81
C SER A 131 17.93 -4.52 10.56
N PHE A 132 17.06 -5.21 9.80
CA PHE A 132 15.91 -4.54 9.15
C PHE A 132 14.67 -4.63 10.05
N TYR A 133 14.86 -4.48 11.36
CA TYR A 133 13.89 -3.66 12.06
C TYR A 133 14.10 -2.28 11.48
N VAL A 134 13.37 -1.95 10.41
CA VAL A 134 13.02 -0.55 10.20
C VAL A 134 12.57 -0.10 11.59
N SER A 135 13.26 0.89 12.15
CA SER A 135 12.91 1.56 13.39
C SER A 135 11.60 2.31 13.18
N ASP A 136 10.57 1.59 12.75
CA ASP A 136 9.17 1.95 12.78
C ASP A 136 8.79 1.88 14.24
N ASP A 137 8.83 3.03 14.90
CA ASP A 137 8.08 3.32 16.12
C ASP A 137 8.78 3.15 17.47
N LEU A 138 10.11 3.29 17.51
CA LEU A 138 10.74 3.86 18.69
C LEU A 138 11.38 5.18 18.27
N ASP A 139 10.91 6.29 18.82
CA ASP A 139 11.79 7.45 18.88
C ASP A 139 13.10 7.04 19.59
N THR A 140 14.16 7.85 19.51
CA THR A 140 15.44 7.57 20.18
C THR A 140 15.33 7.39 21.71
N ARG A 141 14.13 7.52 22.27
CA ARG A 141 13.77 7.36 23.69
C ARG A 141 12.85 6.16 23.96
N GLY A 142 12.59 5.31 22.98
CA GLY A 142 11.78 4.10 23.16
C GLY A 142 10.26 4.34 23.24
N ASN A 143 9.77 5.51 22.79
CA ASN A 143 8.37 5.86 22.89
C ASN A 143 7.60 5.36 21.64
N ARG A 144 6.54 4.57 21.87
CA ARG A 144 5.68 3.94 20.85
C ARG A 144 4.72 4.94 20.18
N ASN A 145 5.25 6.02 19.64
CA ASN A 145 4.45 7.19 19.28
C ASN A 145 4.56 7.63 17.82
N SER A 146 4.91 6.74 16.89
CA SER A 146 4.64 7.02 15.48
C SER A 146 3.34 6.37 15.08
N ASN A 147 2.30 7.17 15.25
CA ASN A 147 1.11 7.11 14.42
C ASN A 147 1.57 7.28 12.96
N SER A 148 1.97 6.19 12.31
CA SER A 148 2.26 6.20 10.88
C SER A 148 0.95 6.49 10.18
N SER A 149 0.91 7.60 9.44
CA SER A 149 -0.24 7.97 8.64
C SER A 149 -0.05 7.53 7.20
N TYR A 150 -1.07 6.93 6.62
CA TYR A 150 -1.09 6.51 5.22
C TYR A 150 -2.24 7.22 4.50
N LEU A 151 -1.99 7.64 3.27
CA LEU A 151 -2.98 8.21 2.36
C LEU A 151 -3.47 7.14 1.41
N ILE A 152 -4.78 7.09 1.17
CA ILE A 152 -5.41 6.08 0.32
C ILE A 152 -6.33 6.75 -0.68
N ALA A 153 -6.25 6.32 -1.95
CA ALA A 153 -7.23 6.71 -2.95
C ALA A 153 -8.19 5.54 -3.20
N TYR A 154 -9.46 5.74 -2.87
CA TYR A 154 -10.52 4.74 -2.96
C TYR A 154 -11.64 5.21 -3.90
N ASN A 155 -12.05 4.35 -4.83
CA ASN A 155 -13.20 4.57 -5.68
C ASN A 155 -14.42 3.83 -5.11
N PRO A 156 -15.43 4.55 -4.57
CA PRO A 156 -16.61 3.92 -3.97
C PRO A 156 -17.55 3.25 -4.99
N ILE A 157 -17.48 3.67 -6.27
CA ILE A 157 -18.32 3.13 -7.35
C ILE A 157 -17.79 1.75 -7.75
N THR A 158 -16.49 1.63 -7.98
CA THR A 158 -15.86 0.38 -8.46
C THR A 158 -15.36 -0.51 -7.32
N LYS A 159 -15.40 -0.03 -6.08
CA LYS A 159 -14.79 -0.69 -4.91
C LYS A 159 -13.31 -1.02 -5.16
N ASP A 160 -12.56 -0.02 -5.61
CA ASP A 160 -11.14 -0.17 -5.98
C ASP A 160 -10.24 0.72 -5.11
N ILE A 161 -9.11 0.17 -4.64
CA ILE A 161 -8.04 0.95 -4.03
C ILE A 161 -6.94 1.13 -5.07
N LYS A 162 -6.79 2.37 -5.53
CA LYS A 162 -5.75 2.70 -6.51
C LYS A 162 -4.37 2.83 -5.87
N TYR A 163 -4.35 3.28 -4.63
CA TYR A 163 -3.18 3.88 -4.02
C TYR A 163 -3.21 3.75 -2.50
N ILE A 164 -2.06 3.40 -1.92
CA ILE A 164 -1.75 3.49 -0.49
C ILE A 164 -0.36 4.13 -0.40
N SER A 165 -0.19 5.22 0.34
CA SER A 165 1.09 5.92 0.48
C SER A 165 2.12 5.13 1.27
N GLY A 166 3.39 5.53 1.17
CA GLY A 166 4.51 4.75 1.72
C GLY A 166 4.86 3.58 0.80
N SER A 167 5.77 2.68 1.19
CA SER A 167 6.25 1.61 0.29
C SER A 167 5.21 0.56 -0.12
N PHE A 168 3.95 0.72 0.28
CA PHE A 168 2.84 -0.22 0.04
C PHE A 168 2.10 0.02 -1.28
N PHE A 169 2.73 0.67 -2.28
CA PHE A 169 2.05 1.06 -3.51
C PHE A 169 1.54 -0.16 -4.29
N LEU A 170 0.22 -0.21 -4.49
CA LEU A 170 -0.44 -1.16 -5.37
C LEU A 170 -0.09 -0.90 -6.84
N HIS A 171 0.06 0.36 -7.24
CA HIS A 171 0.29 0.80 -8.61
C HIS A 171 1.20 2.03 -8.67
N GLN A 172 1.86 2.20 -9.82
CA GLN A 172 2.52 3.44 -10.18
C GLN A 172 1.47 4.56 -10.27
N ILE A 173 1.62 5.59 -9.45
CA ILE A 173 0.67 6.72 -9.41
C ILE A 173 1.16 7.93 -10.17
N SER A 174 2.43 8.00 -10.57
CA SER A 174 2.98 9.10 -11.37
C SER A 174 2.17 9.39 -12.63
N GLN A 175 1.57 8.36 -13.24
CA GLN A 175 0.72 8.47 -14.43
C GLN A 175 -0.63 9.15 -14.16
N ASP A 176 -1.04 9.22 -12.90
CA ASP A 176 -2.29 9.88 -12.48
C ASP A 176 -2.07 11.38 -12.31
N PHE A 177 -0.81 11.82 -12.19
CA PHE A 177 -0.42 13.22 -12.10
C PHE A 177 0.07 13.71 -13.47
N ASN A 178 -0.28 14.93 -13.85
CA ASN A 178 0.21 15.56 -15.09
C ASN A 178 1.66 16.05 -14.92
N LEU A 179 2.58 15.11 -14.67
CA LEU A 179 3.98 15.39 -14.36
C LEU A 179 4.73 15.86 -15.61
N SER A 180 5.40 17.00 -15.49
CA SER A 180 6.21 17.57 -16.56
C SER A 180 7.60 17.93 -16.06
N ILE A 181 8.63 17.37 -16.71
CA ILE A 181 10.04 17.65 -16.40
C ILE A 181 10.35 19.13 -16.49
N ASP A 182 9.64 19.87 -17.36
CA ASP A 182 9.82 21.29 -17.62
C ASP A 182 9.04 22.19 -16.65
N ASN A 183 8.09 21.62 -15.92
CA ASN A 183 7.36 22.28 -14.85
C ASN A 183 7.56 21.53 -13.52
N PRO A 184 8.64 21.81 -12.76
CA PRO A 184 8.90 21.15 -11.48
C PRO A 184 7.75 21.23 -10.47
N ASP A 185 6.92 22.29 -10.53
CA ASP A 185 5.79 22.44 -9.60
C ASP A 185 4.74 21.35 -9.80
N SER A 186 4.67 20.74 -10.98
CA SER A 186 3.79 19.58 -11.24
C SER A 186 4.08 18.37 -10.34
N PHE A 187 5.29 18.29 -9.76
CA PHE A 187 5.67 17.20 -8.86
C PHE A 187 5.28 17.44 -7.40
N ILE A 188 4.89 18.66 -7.01
CA ILE A 188 4.65 19.01 -5.59
C ILE A 188 3.56 18.12 -4.99
N ASP A 189 2.41 18.01 -5.65
CA ASP A 189 1.30 17.20 -5.13
C ASP A 189 1.63 15.71 -5.20
N TYR A 190 2.32 15.26 -6.25
CA TYR A 190 2.81 13.88 -6.34
C TYR A 190 3.72 13.52 -5.15
N ILE A 191 4.69 14.37 -4.82
CA ILE A 191 5.60 14.17 -3.68
C ILE A 191 4.82 14.19 -2.36
N LYS A 192 3.90 15.15 -2.16
CA LYS A 192 3.06 15.22 -0.95
C LYS A 192 2.26 13.94 -0.74
N TYR A 193 1.72 13.37 -1.81
CA TYR A 193 0.96 12.14 -1.72
C TYR A 193 1.90 10.99 -1.41
N LYS A 194 2.93 10.80 -2.25
CA LYS A 194 3.90 9.70 -2.14
C LYS A 194 4.56 9.63 -0.75
N LEU A 195 4.83 10.79 -0.16
CA LEU A 195 5.47 10.96 1.14
C LEU A 195 4.52 11.49 2.22
N TYR A 196 3.23 11.17 2.13
CA TYR A 196 2.21 11.67 3.07
C TYR A 196 2.56 11.41 4.54
N PHE A 197 3.18 10.25 4.82
CA PHE A 197 3.62 9.85 6.16
C PHE A 197 4.64 10.81 6.80
N LEU A 198 5.34 11.63 6.01
CA LEU A 198 6.28 12.63 6.52
C LEU A 198 5.60 13.89 7.04
N HIS A 199 4.30 14.11 6.77
CA HIS A 199 3.59 15.34 7.15
C HIS A 199 4.32 16.61 6.69
N ILE A 200 4.64 16.66 5.39
CA ILE A 200 5.42 17.73 4.76
C ILE A 200 4.71 19.09 4.93
N LYS A 201 5.46 20.10 5.37
CA LYS A 201 4.98 21.49 5.52
C LYS A 201 5.24 22.33 4.28
N SER A 202 6.44 22.23 3.72
CA SER A 202 6.83 22.96 2.51
C SER A 202 7.68 22.08 1.59
N ILE A 203 7.58 22.37 0.29
CA ILE A 203 8.33 21.74 -0.80
C ILE A 203 8.86 22.88 -1.68
N GLU A 204 10.16 22.91 -1.88
CA GLU A 204 10.82 23.91 -2.71
C GLU A 204 11.76 23.23 -3.69
N LEU A 205 11.80 23.69 -4.93
CA LEU A 205 12.80 23.23 -5.90
C LEU A 205 14.19 23.63 -5.42
N HIS A 206 15.08 22.66 -5.26
CA HIS A 206 16.45 22.90 -4.83
C HIS A 206 17.44 22.85 -5.99
N GLU A 207 17.37 21.80 -6.81
CA GLU A 207 18.33 21.58 -7.89
C GLU A 207 17.64 20.91 -9.09
N ARG A 208 18.04 21.27 -10.31
CA ARG A 208 17.63 20.58 -11.54
C ARG A 208 18.85 20.28 -12.40
N THR A 209 19.05 19.01 -12.71
CA THR A 209 20.13 18.56 -13.61
C THR A 209 19.55 17.84 -14.83
N LYS A 210 20.41 17.38 -15.74
CA LYS A 210 19.99 16.54 -16.88
C LYS A 210 19.35 15.22 -16.45
N ARG A 211 19.73 14.67 -15.29
CA ARG A 211 19.30 13.32 -14.85
C ARG A 211 18.26 13.33 -13.74
N LYS A 212 18.22 14.38 -12.93
CA LYS A 212 17.39 14.42 -11.72
C LYS A 212 16.79 15.80 -11.43
N ILE A 213 15.75 15.80 -10.60
CA ILE A 213 15.16 16.98 -9.98
C ILE A 213 15.24 16.76 -8.46
N VAL A 214 15.73 17.74 -7.72
CA VAL A 214 15.87 17.66 -6.26
C VAL A 214 14.98 18.71 -5.63
N PHE A 215 14.13 18.27 -4.71
CA PHE A 215 13.28 19.13 -3.90
C PHE A 215 13.80 19.17 -2.47
N LYS A 216 13.83 20.35 -1.86
CA LYS A 216 14.02 20.53 -0.42
C LYS A 216 12.66 20.47 0.25
N LEU A 217 12.54 19.63 1.27
CA LEU A 217 11.33 19.49 2.07
C LEU A 217 11.60 19.96 3.49
N THR A 218 10.60 20.58 4.09
CA THR A 218 10.55 20.79 5.54
C THR A 218 9.39 19.99 6.11
N TYR A 219 9.64 19.14 7.11
CA TYR A 219 8.60 18.31 7.73
C TYR A 219 8.45 18.58 9.23
N PHE A 220 7.67 17.75 9.94
CA PHE A 220 7.40 17.95 11.37
C PHE A 220 8.71 18.09 12.16
N LYS A 221 8.74 19.01 13.14
CA LYS A 221 9.94 19.48 13.88
C LYS A 221 10.98 20.33 13.13
N LYS A 222 10.70 20.76 11.89
CA LYS A 222 11.58 21.61 11.04
C LYS A 222 12.85 20.91 10.56
N ASP A 223 12.88 19.59 10.60
CA ASP A 223 13.95 18.83 9.98
C ASP A 223 13.87 19.00 8.46
N ILE A 224 15.05 19.09 7.83
CA ILE A 224 15.22 19.30 6.40
C ILE A 224 15.62 17.97 5.77
N CYS A 225 14.93 17.60 4.69
CA CYS A 225 15.37 16.53 3.81
C CYS A 225 15.29 16.94 2.35
N PHE A 226 16.03 16.23 1.52
CA PHE A 226 16.07 16.39 0.07
C PHE A 226 15.46 15.16 -0.56
N VAL A 227 14.59 15.39 -1.54
CA VAL A 227 13.98 14.34 -2.35
C VAL A 227 14.49 14.46 -3.76
N GLU A 228 15.21 13.44 -4.18
CA GLU A 228 15.74 13.29 -5.53
C GLU A 228 14.80 12.41 -6.36
N LEU A 229 14.27 12.99 -7.43
CA LEU A 229 13.48 12.36 -8.48
C LEU A 229 14.36 12.02 -9.68
N ASN A 230 14.31 10.77 -10.14
CA ASN A 230 14.97 10.35 -11.38
C ASN A 230 14.11 10.74 -12.60
N LYS A 231 14.67 11.47 -13.55
CA LYS A 231 13.93 11.91 -14.75
C LYS A 231 13.51 10.78 -15.70
N LYS A 232 14.10 9.59 -15.56
CA LYS A 232 13.72 8.38 -16.33
C LYS A 232 12.64 7.55 -15.66
N ASP A 233 12.47 7.72 -14.35
CA ASP A 233 11.55 6.93 -13.54
C ASP A 233 11.17 7.74 -12.30
N PHE A 234 10.04 8.44 -12.38
CA PHE A 234 9.56 9.30 -11.29
C PHE A 234 9.13 8.49 -10.07
N GLU A 235 8.89 7.19 -10.22
CA GLU A 235 8.53 6.36 -9.08
C GLU A 235 9.70 6.15 -8.14
N PHE A 236 10.93 6.19 -8.66
CA PHE A 236 12.10 6.14 -7.80
C PHE A 236 12.37 7.49 -7.13
N LEU A 237 12.02 7.58 -5.84
CA LEU A 237 12.38 8.69 -4.95
C LEU A 237 13.54 8.29 -4.04
N LYS A 238 14.59 9.10 -4.00
CA LYS A 238 15.64 8.99 -3.00
C LYS A 238 15.52 10.14 -2.00
N ILE A 239 15.44 9.82 -0.71
CA ILE A 239 15.39 10.81 0.37
C ILE A 239 16.75 10.88 1.06
N THR A 240 17.22 12.08 1.38
CA THR A 240 18.44 12.30 2.16
C THR A 240 18.24 13.43 3.16
N THR A 241 18.71 13.28 4.39
CA THR A 241 18.70 14.38 5.38
C THR A 241 19.86 15.35 5.14
N GLU A 242 19.77 16.54 5.73
CA GLU A 242 20.77 17.62 5.56
C GLU A 242 22.17 17.26 6.07
N ASP A 243 22.27 16.43 7.10
CA ASP A 243 23.52 15.90 7.66
C ASP A 243 24.19 14.83 6.77
N GLY A 244 23.63 14.54 5.60
CA GLY A 244 24.17 13.58 4.65
C GLY A 244 23.92 12.11 5.02
N TYR A 245 23.27 11.83 6.15
CA TYR A 245 22.80 10.50 6.50
C TYR A 245 21.59 10.15 5.64
N GLY A 246 21.85 9.66 4.42
CA GLY A 246 20.79 9.22 3.53
C GLY A 246 19.97 8.10 4.16
N ILE A 247 18.78 8.43 4.68
CA ILE A 247 17.72 7.43 4.85
C ILE A 247 17.31 7.02 3.44
N ARG A 248 17.97 5.99 2.91
CA ARG A 248 17.50 5.35 1.69
C ARG A 248 16.19 4.66 2.04
N TYR A 249 15.08 5.38 1.93
CA TYR A 249 13.84 4.76 1.52
C TYR A 249 14.12 4.22 0.13
N ASN A 250 14.63 3.00 0.07
CA ASN A 250 14.49 2.22 -1.13
C ASN A 250 13.01 1.89 -1.16
N ILE A 251 12.21 2.81 -1.71
CA ILE A 251 10.94 2.44 -2.32
C ILE A 251 11.35 1.58 -3.51
N LYS A 252 11.86 0.37 -3.23
CA LYS A 252 11.93 -0.69 -4.21
C LYS A 252 10.48 -1.01 -4.42
N ASP A 253 9.86 -0.30 -5.38
CA ASP A 253 8.65 -0.78 -5.97
C ASP A 253 8.98 -2.22 -6.38
N TYR A 254 8.34 -3.16 -5.69
CA TYR A 254 8.23 -4.48 -6.25
C TYR A 254 7.57 -4.25 -7.59
N ASN A 255 8.37 -4.32 -8.67
CA ASN A 255 7.88 -4.39 -10.04
C ASN A 255 7.09 -5.70 -10.16
N ILE A 256 5.94 -5.77 -9.49
CA ILE A 256 4.90 -6.72 -9.73
C ILE A 256 4.42 -6.31 -11.12
N LYS A 257 4.95 -6.99 -12.13
CA LYS A 257 4.42 -6.87 -13.48
C LYS A 257 2.98 -7.32 -13.43
N TYR A 258 2.05 -6.39 -13.27
CA TYR A 258 0.66 -6.61 -13.60
C TYR A 258 0.63 -6.92 -15.09
N ARG A 259 0.51 -8.20 -15.44
CA ARG A 259 0.04 -8.55 -16.77
C ARG A 259 -1.39 -8.05 -16.83
N ASN A 260 -1.60 -6.87 -17.43
CA ASN A 260 -2.92 -6.46 -17.88
C ASN A 260 -3.44 -7.59 -18.76
N LYS A 261 -4.46 -8.29 -18.27
CA LYS A 261 -5.27 -9.20 -19.08
C LYS A 261 -6.33 -8.39 -19.81
#